data_AF-A0A5B2V841-F1
#
_entry.id   AF-A0A5B2V841-F1
#
_cell.length_a   1.000
_cell.length_b   1.000
_cell.length_c   1.000
_cell.angle_alpha   90.00
_cell.angle_beta   90.00
_cell.angle_gamma   90.00
#
_symmetry.space_group_name_H-M   'P 1'
#
loop_
_entity.id
_entity.type
_entity.pdbx_description
1 polymer ?
#
loop_
_entity_poly.entity_id
_entity_poly.type
_entity_poly.pdbx_seq_one_letter_code
_entity_poly.pdbx_strand_id
1 'polypeptide(L)'
;MGGTAGGSFGWNRGSRQGFEHFVQVCAGMKAQGIEIHVLQADGNTDFDAYARQCATNAKTHHRVNDAESVKTALKTITPATTETLRLVR
;
A
#
# COMPACT_ATOMS: atom_id res chain seq x y z
N MET A 1 -25.94 -4.11 17.92
CA MET A 1 -24.86 -3.60 18.79
C MET A 1 -23.69 -3.20 17.91
N GLY A 2 -23.61 -1.93 17.51
CA GLY A 2 -22.54 -1.40 16.65
C GLY A 2 -21.57 -0.59 17.50
N GLY A 3 -20.32 -1.04 17.60
CA GLY A 3 -19.30 -0.46 18.47
C GLY A 3 -18.87 0.93 18.01
N THR A 4 -19.03 1.91 18.91
CA THR A 4 -18.69 3.33 18.78
C THR A 4 -17.18 3.63 18.99
N ALA A 5 -16.30 2.74 18.56
CA ALA A 5 -14.85 2.96 18.63
C ALA A 5 -14.27 3.28 17.24
N GLY A 6 -14.87 4.26 16.56
CA GLY A 6 -14.26 4.89 15.39
C GLY A 6 -13.12 5.78 15.87
N GLY A 7 -11.90 5.25 15.91
CA GLY A 7 -10.70 6.06 16.13
C GLY A 7 -10.65 7.22 15.12
N SER A 8 -10.18 8.39 15.58
CA SER A 8 -9.89 9.71 14.97
C SER A 8 -10.11 10.00 13.47
N PHE A 9 -10.22 9.02 12.57
CA PHE A 9 -10.27 9.16 11.11
C PHE A 9 -11.68 9.06 10.52
N GLY A 10 -12.66 8.50 11.22
CA GLY A 10 -14.06 8.41 10.75
C GLY A 10 -14.38 7.16 9.90
N TRP A 11 -15.59 7.12 9.34
CA TRP A 11 -16.13 5.92 8.65
C TRP A 11 -15.27 5.53 7.43
N ASN A 12 -14.90 4.25 7.30
CA ASN A 12 -14.07 3.68 6.22
C ASN A 12 -12.67 4.30 6.05
N ARG A 13 -12.18 5.04 7.05
CA ARG A 13 -10.83 5.63 7.02
C ARG A 13 -9.79 4.83 7.80
N GLY A 14 -10.19 3.65 8.28
CA GLY A 14 -9.34 2.78 9.10
C GLY A 14 -9.19 3.31 10.52
N SER A 15 -8.12 2.90 11.19
CA SER A 15 -7.76 3.36 12.53
C SER A 15 -6.25 3.51 12.64
N ARG A 16 -5.81 4.40 13.53
CA ARG A 16 -4.38 4.61 13.79
C ARG A 16 -3.69 3.32 14.22
N GLN A 17 -4.30 2.58 15.15
CA GLN A 17 -3.77 1.30 15.62
C GLN A 17 -3.64 0.27 14.49
N GLY A 18 -4.62 0.23 13.57
CA GLY A 18 -4.55 -0.66 12.41
C GLY A 18 -3.38 -0.30 11.47
N PHE A 19 -3.16 0.99 11.22
CA PHE A 19 -2.06 1.44 10.38
C PHE A 19 -0.67 1.28 11.04
N GLU A 20 -0.58 1.51 12.35
CA GLU A 20 0.64 1.24 13.12
C GLU A 20 0.98 -0.26 13.10
N HIS A 21 0.00 -1.14 13.28
CA HIS A 21 0.19 -2.58 13.18
C HIS A 21 0.63 -3.00 11.77
N PHE A 22 0.03 -2.43 10.72
CA PHE A 22 0.47 -2.65 9.35
C PHE A 22 1.96 -2.29 9.15
N VAL A 23 2.40 -1.13 9.64
CA VAL A 23 3.82 -0.73 9.57
C VAL A 23 4.72 -1.70 10.34
N GLN A 24 4.28 -2.20 11.51
CA GLN A 24 5.05 -3.19 12.29
C GLN A 24 5.26 -4.50 11.50
N VAL A 25 4.23 -5.00 10.83
CA VAL A 25 4.36 -6.19 9.98
C VAL A 25 5.38 -5.94 8.85
N CYS A 26 5.30 -4.79 8.19
CA CYS A 26 6.26 -4.43 7.15
C CYS A 26 7.70 -4.30 7.68
N ALA A 27 7.89 -3.81 8.90
CA ALA A 27 9.19 -3.77 9.55
C ALA A 27 9.76 -5.18 9.77
N GLY A 28 8.93 -6.14 10.22
CA GLY A 28 9.33 -7.54 10.38
C GLY A 28 9.73 -8.21 9.05
N MET A 29 9.02 -7.90 7.96
CA MET A 29 9.37 -8.36 6.62
C MET A 29 10.70 -7.76 6.13
N LYS A 30 10.89 -6.45 6.32
CA LYS A 30 12.16 -5.76 5.96
C LYS A 30 13.34 -6.31 6.74
N ALA A 31 13.16 -6.63 8.02
CA ALA A 31 14.20 -7.27 8.84
C ALA A 31 14.63 -8.65 8.31
N GLN A 32 13.76 -9.33 7.55
CA GLN A 32 14.06 -10.60 6.88
C GLN A 32 14.64 -10.41 5.47
N GLY A 33 14.93 -9.17 5.06
CA GLY A 33 15.46 -8.87 3.72
C GLY A 33 14.41 -8.91 2.60
N ILE A 34 13.12 -8.91 2.93
CA ILE A 34 12.05 -8.88 1.93
C ILE A 34 11.87 -7.46 1.40
N GLU A 35 11.93 -7.29 0.08
CA GLU A 35 11.59 -6.03 -0.58
C GLU A 35 10.06 -5.87 -0.68
N ILE A 36 9.56 -4.72 -0.22
CA ILE A 36 8.14 -4.40 -0.16
C ILE A 36 7.85 -3.26 -1.14
N HIS A 37 7.03 -3.59 -2.14
CA HIS A 37 6.41 -2.62 -3.02
C HIS A 37 4.97 -2.35 -2.57
N VAL A 38 4.61 -1.07 -2.50
CA VAL A 38 3.27 -0.62 -2.11
C VAL A 38 2.64 0.09 -3.29
N LEU A 39 1.59 -0.49 -3.85
CA LEU A 39 0.71 0.17 -4.82
C LEU A 39 -0.44 0.80 -4.05
N GLN A 40 -0.42 2.13 -3.95
CA GLN A 40 -1.41 2.88 -3.19
C GLN A 40 -2.39 3.58 -4.13
N ALA A 41 -3.66 3.19 -4.04
CA ALA A 41 -4.76 3.91 -4.66
C ALA A 41 -5.10 5.20 -3.89
N ASP A 42 -5.55 6.22 -4.61
CA ASP A 42 -6.12 7.42 -3.99
C ASP A 42 -7.44 7.07 -3.27
N GLY A 43 -7.68 7.69 -2.10
CA GLY A 43 -8.95 7.52 -1.39
C GLY A 43 -8.88 7.61 0.14
N ASN A 44 -7.70 7.40 0.73
CA ASN A 44 -7.49 7.57 2.16
C ASN A 44 -6.18 8.29 2.48
N THR A 45 -6.26 9.60 2.72
CA THR A 45 -5.08 10.43 3.04
C THR A 45 -4.46 10.11 4.39
N ASP A 46 -5.24 9.55 5.33
CA ASP A 46 -4.72 9.20 6.67
C ASP A 46 -3.75 8.01 6.59
N PHE A 47 -3.81 7.23 5.50
CA PHE A 47 -2.94 6.09 5.27
C PHE A 47 -1.61 6.45 4.59
N ASP A 48 -1.49 7.64 3.98
CA ASP A 48 -0.36 8.01 3.11
C ASP A 48 1.01 7.85 3.79
N ALA A 49 1.13 8.31 5.03
CA ALA A 49 2.39 8.21 5.78
C ALA A 49 2.75 6.75 6.09
N TYR A 50 1.75 5.92 6.42
CA TYR A 50 1.93 4.51 6.75
C TYR A 50 2.28 3.68 5.52
N ALA A 51 1.66 3.98 4.38
CA ALA A 51 2.00 3.38 3.09
C ALA A 51 3.49 3.60 2.74
N ARG A 52 3.99 4.83 2.90
CA ARG A 52 5.40 5.17 2.68
C ARG A 52 6.34 4.49 3.68
N GLN A 53 5.92 4.37 4.94
CA GLN A 53 6.71 3.68 5.97
C GLN A 53 6.79 2.17 5.75
N CYS A 54 5.75 1.56 5.19
CA CYS A 54 5.75 0.14 4.88
C CYS A 54 6.68 -0.20 3.70
N ALA A 55 6.65 0.60 2.63
CA ALA A 55 7.53 0.43 1.48
C ALA A 55 9.00 0.36 1.90
N THR A 56 9.80 -0.43 1.17
CA THR A 56 11.24 -0.55 1.43
C THR A 56 11.96 0.78 1.27
N ASN A 57 11.62 1.54 0.23
CA ASN A 57 12.16 2.89 0.01
C ASN A 57 11.21 3.71 -0.86
N ALA A 58 11.56 4.97 -1.13
CA ALA A 58 10.71 5.88 -1.91
C ALA A 58 10.44 5.40 -3.35
N LYS A 59 11.29 4.56 -3.94
CA LYS A 59 11.11 4.01 -5.30
C LYS A 59 10.16 2.81 -5.33
N THR A 60 9.91 2.17 -4.18
CA THR A 60 9.00 1.03 -4.06
C THR A 60 7.61 1.43 -3.57
N HIS A 61 7.37 2.74 -3.37
CA HIS A 61 6.03 3.29 -3.15
C HIS A 61 5.50 3.85 -4.47
N HIS A 62 4.38 3.32 -4.94
CA HIS A 62 3.76 3.67 -6.21
C HIS A 62 2.35 4.20 -5.97
N ARG A 63 2.07 5.44 -6.39
CA ARG A 63 0.69 5.94 -6.46
C ARG A 63 0.05 5.44 -7.74
N VAL A 64 -1.15 4.87 -7.63
CA VAL A 64 -1.89 4.32 -8.76
C VAL A 64 -3.32 4.87 -8.75
N ASN A 65 -3.73 5.52 -9.82
CA ASN A 65 -5.06 6.13 -9.94
C ASN A 65 -5.81 5.71 -11.22
N ASP A 66 -5.16 4.91 -12.06
CA ASP A 66 -5.70 4.38 -13.30
C ASP A 66 -4.98 3.07 -13.70
N ALA A 67 -5.42 2.46 -14.79
CA ALA A 67 -4.82 1.22 -15.28
C ALA A 67 -3.37 1.41 -15.76
N GLU A 68 -3.00 2.58 -16.26
CA GLU A 68 -1.66 2.84 -16.81
C GLU A 68 -0.61 3.00 -15.70
N SER A 69 -0.96 3.67 -14.61
CA SER A 69 -0.12 3.80 -13.41
C SER A 69 0.09 2.44 -12.73
N VAL A 70 -0.93 1.56 -12.69
CA VAL A 70 -0.77 0.17 -12.24
C VAL A 70 0.22 -0.60 -13.13
N LYS A 71 0.07 -0.53 -14.46
CA LYS A 71 1.00 -1.18 -15.39
C LYS A 71 2.44 -0.68 -15.22
N THR A 72 2.60 0.63 -15.01
CA THR A 72 3.91 1.27 -14.81
C THR A 72 4.57 0.81 -13.51
N ALA A 73 3.80 0.74 -12.41
CA ALA A 73 4.28 0.19 -11.15
C ALA A 73 4.74 -1.27 -11.33
N LEU A 74 3.93 -2.11 -11.99
CA LEU A 74 4.24 -3.53 -12.19
C LEU A 74 5.48 -3.75 -13.06
N LYS A 75 5.69 -2.95 -14.11
CA LYS A 75 6.93 -2.98 -14.90
C LYS A 75 8.17 -2.68 -14.07
N THR A 76 8.03 -1.85 -13.04
CA THR A 76 9.14 -1.49 -12.12
C THR A 76 9.44 -2.63 -11.15
N ILE A 77 8.41 -3.36 -10.70
CA ILE A 77 8.52 -4.48 -9.75
C ILE A 77 9.08 -5.72 -10.44
N THR A 78 8.60 -6.00 -11.64
CA THR A 78 8.99 -7.18 -12.41
C THR A 78 9.45 -6.76 -13.80
N PRO A 79 10.72 -6.34 -13.97
CA PRO A 79 11.25 -5.99 -15.29
C PRO A 79 11.19 -7.17 -16.28
N ALA A 80 11.03 -8.41 -15.80
CA ALA A 80 11.00 -9.63 -16.61
C ALA A 80 9.59 -10.19 -16.91
N THR A 81 8.48 -9.60 -16.42
CA THR A 81 7.14 -10.24 -16.46
C THR A 81 6.10 -9.44 -17.25
N THR A 82 6.54 -8.74 -18.30
CA THR A 82 5.65 -7.96 -19.19
C THR A 82 4.88 -8.80 -20.21
N GLU A 83 4.88 -10.13 -20.09
CA GLU A 83 4.06 -10.99 -20.92
C GLU A 83 2.78 -11.36 -20.13
N THR A 84 1.66 -10.77 -20.52
CA THR A 84 0.28 -11.15 -20.14
C THR A 84 -0.28 -10.64 -18.80
N LEU A 85 -0.15 -9.35 -18.50
CA LEU A 85 -0.99 -8.72 -17.46
C LEU A 85 -2.31 -8.20 -18.05
N ARG A 86 -3.37 -9.02 -18.00
CA ARG A 86 -4.72 -8.65 -18.44
C ARG A 86 -5.54 -8.19 -17.23
N LEU A 87 -5.67 -6.89 -17.06
CA LEU A 87 -6.62 -6.30 -16.11
C LEU A 87 -8.04 -6.53 -16.67
N VAL A 88 -8.80 -7.42 -16.02
CA VAL A 88 -10.20 -7.67 -16.38
C VAL A 88 -11.06 -6.67 -15.59
N ARG A 89 -11.90 -5.92 -16.31
CA ARG A 89 -12.82 -4.92 -15.75
C ARG A 89 -14.08 -5.59 -15.22
#